data_AF-A0A2Z7A0X9-F1
#
_entry.id   AF-A0A2Z7A0X9-F1
#
_cell.length_a   1.000
_cell.length_b   1.000
_cell.length_c   1.000
_cell.angle_alpha   90.00
_cell.angle_beta   90.00
_cell.angle_gamma   90.00
#
_symmetry.space_group_name_H-M   'P 1'
#
loop_
_entity.id
_entity.type
_entity.pdbx_description
1 polymer ?
#
loop_
_entity_poly.entity_id
_entity_poly.type
_entity_poly.pdbx_seq_one_letter_code
_entity_poly.pdbx_strand_id
1 'polypeptide(L)'
;MHKWRHSLLAKQKAFPQHQYFEMSELKQDLRGLTESLVRRHTDFNSLQQYLDGYSVAGDALMAMQIPATILTARDDPVIPVGAFEQLRLPPNVELDIAEYGGHCGFIRGRNMTSFTDDYIAARFNALADGAPGR
;
A
#
# COMPACT_ATOMS: atom_id res chain seq x y z
N MET A 1 -6.43 1.31 -18.03
CA MET A 1 -6.41 2.65 -18.67
C MET A 1 -7.78 3.22 -19.05
N HIS A 2 -8.67 2.50 -19.74
CA HIS A 2 -9.95 3.05 -20.22
C HIS A 2 -10.81 3.69 -19.11
N LYS A 3 -11.00 2.99 -17.98
CA LYS A 3 -11.76 3.51 -16.84
C LYS A 3 -11.16 4.79 -16.24
N TRP A 4 -9.84 4.87 -16.11
CA TRP A 4 -9.13 6.04 -15.59
C TRP A 4 -9.30 7.26 -16.49
N ARG A 5 -9.07 7.11 -17.80
CA ARG A 5 -9.28 8.19 -18.77
C ARG A 5 -10.73 8.64 -18.79
N HIS A 6 -11.67 7.70 -18.74
CA HIS A 6 -13.09 8.01 -18.69
C HIS A 6 -13.46 8.81 -17.42
N SER A 7 -12.92 8.42 -16.26
CA SER A 7 -13.14 9.15 -15.00
C SER A 7 -12.57 10.56 -15.04
N LEU A 8 -11.37 10.75 -15.60
CA LEU A 8 -10.77 12.08 -15.79
C LEU A 8 -11.60 12.96 -16.72
N LEU A 9 -12.08 12.43 -17.85
CA LEU A 9 -12.98 13.15 -18.76
C LEU A 9 -14.30 13.52 -18.08
N ALA A 10 -14.87 12.60 -17.28
CA ALA A 10 -16.07 12.88 -16.50
C ALA A 10 -15.83 14.00 -15.48
N LYS A 11 -14.68 13.99 -14.78
CA LYS A 11 -14.27 15.06 -13.86
C LYS A 11 -14.12 16.41 -14.57
N GLN A 12 -13.47 16.44 -15.73
CA GLN A 12 -13.32 17.65 -16.55
C GLN A 12 -14.67 18.20 -17.02
N LYS A 13 -15.62 17.33 -17.40
CA LYS A 13 -16.98 17.72 -17.76
C LYS A 13 -17.77 18.29 -16.58
N ALA A 14 -17.58 17.73 -15.38
CA ALA A 14 -18.27 18.17 -14.17
C ALA A 14 -17.75 19.53 -13.65
N PHE A 15 -16.48 19.86 -13.92
CA PHE A 15 -15.85 21.11 -13.48
C PHE A 15 -15.13 21.80 -14.67
N PRO A 16 -15.90 22.33 -15.64
CA PRO A 16 -15.34 22.87 -16.88
C PRO A 16 -14.44 24.11 -16.68
N GLN A 17 -14.57 24.80 -15.56
CA GLN A 17 -13.77 25.96 -15.19
C GLN A 17 -12.32 25.63 -14.78
N HIS A 18 -12.01 24.36 -14.53
CA HIS A 18 -10.70 23.93 -14.08
C HIS A 18 -10.07 23.00 -15.10
N GLN A 19 -8.83 23.26 -15.49
CA GLN A 19 -8.12 22.41 -16.43
C GLN A 19 -7.27 21.38 -15.68
N TYR A 20 -7.75 20.12 -15.61
CA TYR A 20 -7.04 19.07 -14.88
C TYR A 20 -5.87 18.45 -15.68
N PHE A 21 -6.03 18.36 -17.01
CA PHE A 21 -5.08 17.69 -17.90
C PHE A 21 -5.16 18.24 -19.32
N GLU A 22 -4.11 17.99 -20.08
CA GLU A 22 -4.06 18.17 -21.53
C GLU A 22 -4.48 16.88 -22.25
N MET A 23 -5.03 17.02 -23.45
CA MET A 23 -5.43 15.84 -24.25
C MET A 23 -4.23 14.98 -24.66
N SER A 24 -3.03 15.55 -24.74
CA SER A 24 -1.78 14.82 -24.95
C SER A 24 -1.43 13.92 -23.76
N GLU A 25 -1.67 14.37 -22.53
CA GLU A 25 -1.39 13.62 -21.30
C GLU A 25 -2.31 12.40 -21.17
N LEU A 26 -3.58 12.52 -21.57
CA LEU A 26 -4.50 11.38 -21.60
C LEU A 26 -4.03 10.24 -22.51
N LYS A 27 -3.20 10.52 -23.52
CA LYS A 27 -2.67 9.50 -24.43
C LYS A 27 -1.51 8.72 -23.84
N GLN A 28 -0.91 9.20 -22.74
CA GLN A 28 0.18 8.51 -22.05
C GLN A 28 -0.30 7.21 -21.38
N ASP A 29 0.66 6.39 -20.97
CA ASP A 29 0.40 5.25 -20.10
C ASP A 29 0.02 5.70 -18.67
N LEU A 30 -0.24 4.75 -17.77
CA LEU A 30 -0.67 5.07 -16.41
C LEU A 30 0.37 5.91 -15.67
N ARG A 31 1.66 5.61 -15.84
CA ARG A 31 2.74 6.28 -15.13
C ARG A 31 2.93 7.71 -15.64
N GLY A 32 2.98 7.90 -16.96
CA GLY A 32 3.11 9.22 -17.57
C GLY A 32 1.91 10.13 -17.26
N LEU A 33 0.70 9.59 -17.33
CA LEU A 33 -0.50 10.34 -16.95
C LEU A 33 -0.49 10.73 -15.46
N THR A 34 -0.10 9.80 -14.58
CA THR A 34 0.03 10.07 -13.14
C THR A 34 1.10 11.12 -12.89
N GLU A 35 2.25 11.03 -13.54
CA GLU A 35 3.34 12.01 -13.41
C GLU A 35 2.88 13.41 -13.82
N SER A 36 2.16 13.54 -14.95
CA SER A 36 1.63 14.82 -15.43
C SER A 36 0.64 15.42 -14.42
N LEU A 37 -0.22 14.59 -13.83
CA LEU A 37 -1.16 15.04 -12.79
C LEU A 37 -0.44 15.44 -11.49
N VAL A 38 0.56 14.67 -11.05
CA VAL A 38 1.38 14.97 -9.87
C VAL A 38 2.06 16.33 -10.03
N ARG A 39 2.77 16.54 -11.14
CA ARG A 39 3.51 17.79 -11.41
C ARG A 39 2.61 19.01 -11.49
N ARG A 40 1.34 18.85 -11.91
CA ARG A 40 0.39 19.96 -12.04
C ARG A 40 -0.31 20.29 -10.73
N HIS A 41 -0.65 19.27 -9.94
CA HIS A 41 -1.60 19.40 -8.82
C HIS A 41 -0.97 19.20 -7.44
N THR A 42 0.35 19.03 -7.38
CA THR A 42 1.10 18.85 -6.12
C THR A 42 2.44 19.57 -6.19
N ASP A 43 3.12 19.70 -5.05
CA ASP A 43 4.45 20.30 -4.96
C ASP A 43 5.59 19.32 -5.31
N PHE A 44 5.27 18.10 -5.74
CA PHE A 44 6.27 17.10 -6.09
C PHE A 44 6.85 17.32 -7.49
N ASN A 45 8.17 17.27 -7.58
CA ASN A 45 8.92 17.54 -8.81
C ASN A 45 9.07 16.32 -9.72
N SER A 46 8.62 15.13 -9.29
CA SER A 46 8.62 13.92 -10.10
C SER A 46 7.60 12.91 -9.59
N LEU A 47 7.22 11.96 -10.44
CA LEU A 47 6.43 10.82 -10.00
C LEU A 47 7.15 10.06 -8.89
N GLN A 48 8.46 9.84 -9.01
CA GLN A 48 9.22 9.08 -8.01
C GLN A 48 9.16 9.77 -6.64
N GLN A 49 9.37 11.09 -6.58
CA GLN A 49 9.30 11.82 -5.31
C GLN A 49 7.91 11.72 -4.66
N TYR A 50 6.85 11.76 -5.48
CA TYR A 50 5.48 11.57 -5.01
C TYR A 50 5.26 10.15 -4.46
N LEU A 51 5.74 9.12 -5.17
CA LEU A 51 5.64 7.73 -4.73
C LEU A 51 6.45 7.48 -3.44
N ASP A 52 7.65 8.07 -3.35
CA ASP A 52 8.51 7.99 -2.17
C ASP A 52 7.87 8.69 -0.97
N GLY A 53 7.11 9.77 -1.20
CA GLY A 53 6.47 10.57 -0.15
C GLY A 53 5.45 9.82 0.71
N TYR A 54 4.94 8.67 0.25
CA TYR A 54 4.08 7.78 1.04
C TYR A 54 4.63 6.35 1.17
N SER A 55 5.84 6.11 0.69
CA SER A 55 6.46 4.79 0.76
C SER A 55 6.86 4.47 2.21
N VAL A 56 6.65 3.23 2.61
CA VAL A 56 7.13 2.66 3.89
C VAL A 56 8.28 1.65 3.66
N ALA A 57 8.90 1.69 2.49
CA ALA A 57 9.99 0.80 2.12
C ALA A 57 11.33 1.19 2.78
N GLY A 58 12.33 0.33 2.64
CA GLY A 58 13.69 0.60 3.12
C GLY A 58 13.74 0.69 4.64
N ASP A 59 14.24 1.81 5.17
CA ASP A 59 14.43 2.07 6.60
C ASP A 59 13.35 2.98 7.22
N ALA A 60 12.28 3.29 6.49
CA ALA A 60 11.21 4.17 6.97
C ALA A 60 10.61 3.73 8.32
N LEU A 61 10.59 2.42 8.60
CA LEU A 61 10.05 1.86 9.84
C LEU A 61 11.09 1.73 10.97
N MET A 62 12.37 2.06 10.75
CA MET A 62 13.44 1.91 11.76
C MET A 62 13.22 2.75 13.02
N ALA A 63 12.49 3.86 12.91
CA ALA A 63 12.16 4.72 14.05
C ALA A 63 10.83 4.36 14.74
N MET A 64 10.18 3.26 14.34
CA MET A 64 8.91 2.82 14.91
C MET A 64 9.08 2.42 16.38
N GLN A 65 8.45 3.15 17.29
CA GLN A 65 8.50 2.87 18.74
C GLN A 65 7.36 1.96 19.20
N ILE A 66 6.27 1.90 18.44
CA ILE A 66 5.10 1.10 18.77
C ILE A 66 5.32 -0.33 18.25
N PRO A 67 5.09 -1.38 19.07
CA PRO A 67 5.12 -2.75 18.58
C PRO A 67 4.16 -2.93 17.40
N ALA A 68 4.63 -3.57 16.33
CA ALA A 68 3.82 -3.81 15.14
C ALA A 68 4.16 -5.15 14.50
N THR A 69 3.17 -5.74 13.84
CA THR A 69 3.35 -6.98 13.08
C THR A 69 2.87 -6.74 11.66
N ILE A 70 3.73 -7.04 10.69
CA ILE A 70 3.42 -6.99 9.26
C ILE A 70 3.11 -8.42 8.81
N LEU A 71 1.86 -8.66 8.38
CA LEU A 71 1.47 -9.91 7.73
C LEU A 71 1.37 -9.69 6.22
N THR A 72 2.11 -10.47 5.44
CA THR A 72 2.12 -10.43 3.97
C THR A 72 2.15 -11.85 3.38
N ALA A 73 2.12 -11.97 2.05
CA ALA A 73 2.16 -13.26 1.36
C ALA A 73 3.17 -13.25 0.20
N ARG A 74 3.73 -14.43 -0.10
CA ARG A 74 4.66 -14.62 -1.23
C ARG A 74 3.98 -14.48 -2.59
N ASP A 75 2.71 -14.87 -2.66
CA ASP A 75 1.90 -14.92 -3.88
C ASP A 75 0.95 -13.72 -4.05
N ASP A 76 1.13 -12.64 -3.25
CA ASP A 76 0.31 -11.44 -3.38
C ASP A 76 0.44 -10.87 -4.82
N PRO A 77 -0.67 -10.77 -5.58
CA PRO A 77 -0.61 -10.38 -6.98
C PRO A 77 -0.39 -8.88 -7.19
N VAL A 78 -0.42 -8.09 -6.11
CA VAL A 78 -0.33 -6.63 -6.13
C VAL A 78 0.98 -6.15 -5.52
N ILE A 79 1.38 -6.68 -4.37
CA ILE A 79 2.59 -6.23 -3.65
C ILE A 79 3.65 -7.33 -3.68
N PRO A 80 4.74 -7.18 -4.45
CA PRO A 80 5.79 -8.19 -4.53
C PRO A 80 6.46 -8.45 -3.19
N VAL A 81 6.63 -9.73 -2.82
CA VAL A 81 7.27 -10.13 -1.55
C VAL A 81 8.68 -9.54 -1.37
N GLY A 82 9.41 -9.36 -2.47
CA GLY A 82 10.76 -8.79 -2.44
C GLY A 82 10.81 -7.38 -1.84
N ALA A 83 9.70 -6.62 -1.86
CA ALA A 83 9.62 -5.32 -1.19
C ALA A 83 9.69 -5.46 0.34
N PHE A 84 9.11 -6.54 0.89
CA PHE A 84 9.13 -6.83 2.32
C PHE A 84 10.45 -7.46 2.76
N GLU A 85 11.03 -8.34 1.94
CA GLU A 85 12.33 -8.98 2.22
C GLU A 85 13.48 -7.96 2.29
N GLN A 86 13.32 -6.77 1.71
CA GLN A 86 14.28 -5.67 1.74
C GLN A 86 14.03 -4.66 2.85
N LEU A 87 12.97 -4.80 3.65
CA LEU A 87 12.67 -3.89 4.76
C LEU A 87 13.74 -3.98 5.84
N ARG A 88 14.12 -2.82 6.37
CA ARG A 88 14.92 -2.71 7.60
C ARG A 88 13.95 -2.40 8.73
N LEU A 89 13.83 -3.35 9.66
CA LEU A 89 12.85 -3.30 10.73
C LEU A 89 13.56 -3.22 12.09
N PRO A 90 13.05 -2.44 13.04
CA PRO A 90 13.55 -2.45 14.41
C PRO A 90 13.07 -3.72 15.14
N PRO A 91 13.69 -4.11 16.26
CA PRO A 91 13.39 -5.38 16.95
C PRO A 91 11.94 -5.52 17.45
N ASN A 92 11.20 -4.41 17.59
CA ASN A 92 9.80 -4.38 18.00
C ASN A 92 8.82 -4.45 16.82
N VAL A 93 9.30 -4.61 15.59
CA VAL A 93 8.47 -4.81 14.41
C VAL A 93 8.72 -6.20 13.83
N GLU A 94 7.67 -7.00 13.79
CA GLU A 94 7.68 -8.36 13.24
C GLU A 94 7.27 -8.36 11.77
N LEU A 95 7.83 -9.28 10.99
CA LEU A 95 7.46 -9.53 9.60
C LEU A 95 7.18 -11.01 9.40
N ASP A 96 5.91 -11.33 9.15
CA ASP A 96 5.43 -12.67 8.83
C ASP A 96 5.02 -12.74 7.36
N ILE A 97 5.69 -13.65 6.64
CA ILE A 97 5.46 -13.88 5.20
C ILE A 97 4.82 -15.26 5.03
N ALA A 98 3.51 -15.27 4.76
CA ALA A 98 2.78 -16.50 4.44
C ALA A 98 3.13 -17.01 3.03
N GLU A 99 2.99 -18.31 2.80
CA GLU A 99 3.15 -18.89 1.46
C GLU A 99 2.03 -18.43 0.51
N TYR A 100 0.79 -18.35 1.02
CA TYR A 100 -0.40 -17.98 0.28
C TYR A 100 -1.21 -16.89 0.98
N GLY A 101 -1.80 -15.96 0.23
CA GLY A 101 -2.73 -14.94 0.73
C GLY A 101 -2.56 -13.56 0.10
N GLY A 102 -2.47 -12.52 0.94
CA GLY A 102 -2.19 -11.15 0.49
C GLY A 102 -3.46 -10.34 0.18
N HIS A 103 -3.46 -9.62 -0.94
CA HIS A 103 -4.47 -8.63 -1.30
C HIS A 103 -5.93 -9.12 -1.25
N CYS A 104 -6.17 -10.40 -1.56
CA CYS A 104 -7.51 -11.00 -1.55
C CYS A 104 -7.87 -11.69 -0.22
N GLY A 105 -7.02 -11.55 0.80
CA GLY A 105 -7.19 -12.16 2.13
C GLY A 105 -6.43 -13.47 2.33
N PHE A 106 -6.37 -13.90 3.58
CA PHE A 106 -5.59 -15.06 4.03
C PHE A 106 -6.51 -16.26 4.29
N ILE A 107 -7.06 -16.80 3.20
CA ILE A 107 -8.15 -17.78 3.23
C ILE A 107 -7.63 -19.21 3.46
N ARG A 108 -8.19 -19.91 4.45
CA ARG A 108 -7.82 -21.29 4.82
C ARG A 108 -8.42 -22.37 3.92
N GLY A 109 -9.53 -22.10 3.26
CA GLY A 109 -10.25 -23.12 2.49
C GLY A 109 -11.51 -22.63 1.81
N ARG A 110 -12.26 -23.57 1.21
CA ARG A 110 -13.43 -23.30 0.36
C ARG A 110 -14.60 -22.62 1.05
N ASN A 111 -14.65 -22.65 2.37
CA ASN A 111 -15.64 -21.94 3.17
C ASN A 111 -15.32 -20.45 3.35
N MET A 112 -14.26 -19.95 2.69
CA MET A 112 -13.79 -18.57 2.76
C MET A 112 -13.43 -18.09 4.17
N THR A 113 -13.14 -19.02 5.09
CA THR A 113 -12.66 -18.65 6.43
C THR A 113 -11.24 -18.09 6.33
N SER A 114 -11.07 -16.84 6.74
CA SER A 114 -9.76 -16.22 6.87
C SER A 114 -9.07 -16.66 8.16
N PHE A 115 -7.75 -16.80 8.15
CA PHE A 115 -6.98 -16.98 9.38
C PHE A 115 -6.58 -15.67 10.05
N THR A 116 -6.80 -14.53 9.39
CA THR A 116 -6.30 -13.22 9.84
C THR A 116 -6.82 -12.84 11.22
N ASP A 117 -8.08 -13.15 11.55
CA ASP A 117 -8.66 -12.77 12.86
C ASP A 117 -7.98 -13.50 14.01
N ASP A 118 -7.84 -14.83 13.91
CA ASP A 118 -7.12 -15.65 14.89
C ASP A 118 -5.65 -15.22 14.99
N TYR A 119 -5.05 -14.89 13.86
CA TYR A 119 -3.67 -14.40 13.79
C TYR A 119 -3.50 -13.08 14.57
N ILE A 120 -4.38 -12.10 14.34
CA ILE A 120 -4.36 -10.81 15.04
C ILE A 120 -4.60 -11.01 16.55
N ALA A 121 -5.62 -11.79 16.90
CA ALA A 121 -5.96 -12.07 18.29
C ALA A 121 -4.79 -12.70 19.05
N ALA A 122 -4.07 -13.65 18.42
CA ALA A 122 -2.89 -14.26 19.02
C ALA A 122 -1.78 -13.24 19.36
N ARG A 123 -1.50 -12.27 18.47
CA ARG A 123 -0.48 -11.23 18.73
C ARG A 123 -0.91 -10.29 19.86
N PHE A 124 -2.18 -9.87 19.87
CA PHE A 124 -2.69 -9.01 20.92
C PHE A 124 -2.71 -9.70 22.29
N ASN A 125 -3.13 -10.96 22.35
CA ASN A 125 -3.11 -11.73 23.58
C ASN A 125 -1.68 -11.95 24.08
N ALA A 126 -0.73 -12.26 23.21
CA ALA A 126 0.68 -12.41 23.59
C ALA A 126 1.26 -11.13 24.23
N LEU A 127 0.89 -9.95 23.70
CA LEU A 127 1.28 -8.66 24.30
C LEU A 127 0.57 -8.39 25.63
N ALA A 128 -0.70 -8.76 25.75
CA ALA A 128 -1.47 -8.59 26.99
C ALA A 128 -0.95 -9.51 28.12
N ASP A 129 -0.62 -10.75 27.79
CA ASP A 129 -0.11 -11.75 28.74
C ASP A 129 1.35 -11.48 29.14
N GLY A 130 2.14 -10.89 28.24
CA GLY A 130 3.54 -10.50 28.48
C GLY A 130 3.71 -9.14 29.16
N ALA A 131 2.66 -8.33 29.25
CA ALA A 131 2.71 -7.05 29.96
C ALA A 131 2.74 -7.31 31.48
N PRO A 132 3.76 -6.84 32.23
CA PRO A 132 3.69 -6.89 33.68
C PRO A 132 2.41 -6.18 34.13
N GLY A 133 1.64 -6.84 34.98
CA GLY A 133 0.33 -6.36 35.44
C GLY A 133 0.38 -4.88 35.80
N ARG A 134 -0.51 -4.10 35.20
CA ARG A 134 -0.77 -2.71 35.59
C ARG A 134 -1.21 -2.63 37.04
#